data_AF-A0A498QPD0-F1
#
_entry.id   AF-A0A498QPD0-F1
#
_cell.length_a   1.000
_cell.length_b   1.000
_cell.length_c   1.000
_cell.angle_alpha   90.00
_cell.angle_beta   90.00
_cell.angle_gamma   90.00
#
_symmetry.space_group_name_H-M   'P 1'
#
loop_
_entity.id
_entity.type
_entity.pdbx_description
1 polymer ?
#
loop_
_entity_poly.entity_id
_entity_poly.type
_entity_poly.pdbx_seq_one_letter_code
_entity_poly.pdbx_strand_id
1 'polypeptide(L)'
;MREINGGLRPIAEPASNLVATSPADCRCQHAYDIDAESNIPATKVKNRKYGTIKQLLEGSAYSESFARGTFVHCMLPVHAYHRYHLPVAGVIKESFRINGKVFMQVGIENHELQASESASSGYEFSQTRGVVTVDAAESDCGNIGVVAVIPVGMAHVSSVVLTSVAGKHMSKGEEFGYFQFGGSGIIILFQEGVSREIDTSQEFRLVGTPVARCRLRSA
;
A
#
# COMPACT_ATOMS: atom_id res chain seq x y z
N MET A 1 9.06 8.13 15.45
CA MET A 1 7.74 8.04 14.79
C MET A 1 6.67 7.95 15.88
N ARG A 2 5.54 8.67 15.77
CA ARG A 2 4.53 8.72 16.85
C ARG A 2 3.87 7.34 17.03
N GLU A 3 3.79 6.86 18.27
CA GLU A 3 2.95 5.71 18.64
C GLU A 3 1.58 6.20 19.09
N ILE A 4 0.54 5.40 18.90
CA ILE A 4 -0.81 5.72 19.35
C ILE A 4 -1.16 4.83 20.54
N ASN A 5 -1.84 5.40 21.54
CA ASN A 5 -2.35 4.64 22.66
C ASN A 5 -3.29 3.51 22.18
N GLY A 6 -3.12 2.33 22.74
CA GLY A 6 -3.99 1.19 22.45
C GLY A 6 -5.47 1.55 22.58
N GLY A 7 -6.30 1.05 21.65
CA GLY A 7 -7.75 1.26 21.65
C GLY A 7 -8.26 2.45 20.83
N LEU A 8 -7.41 3.40 20.40
CA LEU A 8 -7.83 4.54 19.57
C LEU A 8 -8.02 4.21 18.09
N ARG A 9 -7.66 3.00 17.66
CA ARG A 9 -7.80 2.47 16.30
C ARG A 9 -8.35 1.04 16.37
N PRO A 10 -9.63 0.87 16.74
CA PRO A 10 -10.23 -0.46 16.82
C PRO A 10 -10.24 -1.11 15.43
N ILE A 11 -9.84 -2.38 15.36
CA ILE A 11 -9.82 -3.15 14.12
C ILE A 11 -11.23 -3.69 13.87
N ALA A 12 -11.82 -3.37 12.73
CA ALA A 12 -13.13 -3.89 12.36
C ALA A 12 -13.06 -5.40 12.10
N GLU A 13 -13.97 -6.15 12.73
CA GLU A 13 -14.11 -7.62 12.60
C GLU A 13 -12.76 -8.37 12.66
N PRO A 14 -11.97 -8.27 13.74
CA PRO A 14 -10.56 -8.67 13.76
C PRO A 14 -10.32 -10.16 13.42
N ALA A 15 -11.33 -11.01 13.61
CA ALA A 15 -11.31 -12.45 13.31
C ALA A 15 -11.92 -12.82 11.93
N SER A 16 -12.14 -11.85 11.03
CA SER A 16 -12.77 -12.09 9.72
C SER A 16 -12.06 -11.33 8.60
N ASN A 17 -11.53 -12.04 7.60
CA ASN A 17 -10.96 -11.47 6.38
C ASN A 17 -12.04 -11.04 5.37
N LEU A 18 -13.32 -11.31 5.64
CA LEU A 18 -14.43 -10.81 4.82
C LEU A 18 -14.60 -9.29 4.89
N VAL A 19 -13.94 -8.65 5.86
CA VAL A 19 -13.76 -7.20 5.90
C VAL A 19 -12.27 -6.88 5.97
N ALA A 20 -11.70 -6.46 4.85
CA ALA A 20 -10.37 -5.87 4.82
C ALA A 20 -10.42 -4.48 5.44
N THR A 21 -9.39 -4.12 6.19
CA THR A 21 -9.34 -2.84 6.92
C THR A 21 -8.31 -1.87 6.33
N SER A 22 -8.48 -0.59 6.60
CA SER A 22 -7.53 0.44 6.21
C SER A 22 -6.19 0.18 6.89
N PRO A 23 -5.09 0.05 6.12
CA PRO A 23 -3.78 -0.26 6.67
C PRO A 23 -3.11 0.97 7.30
N ALA A 24 -3.63 2.18 7.08
CA ALA A 24 -3.10 3.42 7.62
C ALA A 24 -4.23 4.45 7.86
N ASP A 25 -3.89 5.54 8.55
CA ASP A 25 -4.71 6.74 8.60
C ASP A 25 -4.58 7.49 7.26
N CYS A 26 -5.58 7.39 6.37
CA CYS A 26 -5.44 7.82 4.98
C CYS A 26 -6.77 8.20 4.32
N ARG A 27 -6.70 8.73 3.10
CA ARG A 27 -7.86 8.93 2.20
C ARG A 27 -7.67 8.04 0.97
N CYS A 28 -8.74 7.44 0.47
CA CYS A 28 -8.68 6.83 -0.86
C CYS A 28 -8.32 7.90 -1.89
N GLN A 29 -7.59 7.54 -2.94
CA GLN A 29 -7.34 8.40 -4.10
C GLN A 29 -7.92 7.75 -5.34
N HIS A 30 -7.62 6.46 -5.51
CA HIS A 30 -7.96 5.71 -6.69
C HIS A 30 -8.37 4.29 -6.30
N ALA A 31 -9.38 3.77 -6.97
CA ALA A 31 -9.75 2.37 -6.92
C ALA A 31 -10.18 1.94 -8.32
N TYR A 32 -9.55 0.88 -8.84
CA TYR A 32 -9.78 0.39 -10.19
C TYR A 32 -9.78 -1.13 -10.22
N ASP A 33 -10.48 -1.69 -11.20
CA ASP A 33 -10.25 -3.07 -11.60
C ASP A 33 -8.94 -3.18 -12.39
N ILE A 34 -8.23 -4.28 -12.19
CA ILE A 34 -7.02 -4.65 -12.91
C ILE A 34 -7.45 -5.53 -14.08
N ASP A 35 -6.92 -5.32 -15.28
CA ASP A 35 -7.31 -6.15 -16.44
C ASP A 35 -6.66 -7.56 -16.42
N ALA A 36 -6.95 -8.36 -17.44
CA ALA A 36 -6.45 -9.73 -17.56
C ALA A 36 -4.92 -9.81 -17.73
N GLU A 37 -4.30 -8.75 -18.26
CA GLU A 37 -2.87 -8.63 -18.52
C GLU A 37 -2.13 -7.89 -17.39
N SER A 38 -2.83 -7.61 -16.28
CA SER A 38 -2.34 -6.85 -15.12
C SER A 38 -2.05 -5.37 -15.39
N ASN A 39 -2.70 -4.76 -16.36
CA ASN A 39 -2.66 -3.31 -16.58
C ASN A 39 -3.66 -2.59 -15.66
N ILE A 40 -3.33 -1.33 -15.39
CA ILE A 40 -4.16 -0.36 -14.69
C ILE A 40 -4.16 0.95 -15.49
N PRO A 41 -5.14 1.84 -15.29
CA PRO A 41 -5.04 3.21 -15.77
C PRO A 41 -3.70 3.82 -15.36
N ALA A 42 -3.08 4.62 -16.22
CA ALA A 42 -1.79 5.24 -15.94
C ALA A 42 -1.86 6.09 -14.66
N THR A 43 -1.44 5.49 -13.55
CA THR A 43 -1.69 6.04 -12.21
C THR A 43 -0.43 6.72 -11.72
N LYS A 44 -0.54 8.01 -11.42
CA LYS A 44 0.57 8.77 -10.83
C LYS A 44 0.65 8.44 -9.35
N VAL A 45 1.65 7.65 -8.97
CA VAL A 45 1.99 7.38 -7.57
C VAL A 45 3.25 8.16 -7.24
N LYS A 46 3.04 9.36 -6.70
CA LYS A 46 4.08 10.38 -6.51
C LYS A 46 4.73 10.74 -7.86
N ASN A 47 6.04 10.58 -8.00
CA ASN A 47 6.78 11.14 -9.14
C ASN A 47 6.90 10.11 -10.28
N ARG A 48 6.29 8.93 -10.12
CA ARG A 48 6.29 7.85 -11.10
C ARG A 48 4.87 7.54 -11.54
N LYS A 49 4.73 7.20 -12.82
CA LYS A 49 3.49 6.66 -13.40
C LYS A 49 3.65 5.15 -13.51
N TYR A 50 2.67 4.41 -13.03
CA TYR A 50 2.59 2.97 -13.16
C TYR A 50 1.43 2.64 -14.11
N GLY A 51 1.71 1.81 -15.11
CA GLY A 51 0.71 1.28 -16.03
C GLY A 51 0.37 -0.18 -15.79
N THR A 52 1.20 -0.91 -15.02
CA THR A 52 0.97 -2.33 -14.73
C THR A 52 1.32 -2.68 -13.29
N ILE A 53 0.69 -3.74 -12.77
CA ILE A 53 1.00 -4.30 -11.45
C ILE A 53 2.42 -4.86 -11.41
N LYS A 54 2.92 -5.42 -12.52
CA LYS A 54 4.28 -5.94 -12.63
C LYS A 54 5.35 -4.88 -12.35
N GLN A 55 5.12 -3.64 -12.82
CA GLN A 55 6.00 -2.51 -12.51
C GLN A 55 5.97 -2.17 -11.01
N LEU A 56 4.79 -2.24 -10.39
CA LEU A 56 4.63 -1.94 -8.97
C LEU A 56 5.31 -3.01 -8.10
N LEU A 57 5.17 -4.28 -8.46
CA LEU A 57 5.68 -5.45 -7.74
C LEU A 57 6.97 -6.03 -8.35
N GLU A 58 7.82 -5.18 -8.94
CA GLU A 58 9.09 -5.59 -9.55
C GLU A 58 9.90 -6.51 -8.61
N GLY A 59 10.24 -7.72 -9.10
CA GLY A 59 10.96 -8.73 -8.33
C GLY A 59 10.08 -9.65 -7.46
N SER A 60 8.77 -9.40 -7.36
CA SER A 60 7.83 -10.27 -6.63
C SER A 60 7.44 -11.50 -7.45
N ALA A 61 7.41 -12.65 -6.79
CA ALA A 61 6.84 -13.88 -7.34
C ALA A 61 5.31 -13.79 -7.55
N TYR A 62 4.65 -12.80 -6.93
CA TYR A 62 3.20 -12.58 -6.98
C TYR A 62 2.79 -11.47 -7.96
N SER A 63 3.72 -10.95 -8.77
CA SER A 63 3.46 -9.88 -9.74
C SER A 63 2.32 -10.18 -10.73
N GLU A 64 2.08 -11.46 -11.05
CA GLU A 64 0.98 -11.93 -11.91
C GLU A 64 -0.29 -12.33 -11.13
N SER A 65 -0.23 -12.38 -9.80
CA SER A 65 -1.31 -12.93 -8.98
C SER A 65 -2.57 -12.07 -8.94
N PHE A 66 -2.49 -10.83 -9.41
CA PHE A 66 -3.53 -9.80 -9.28
C PHE A 66 -4.21 -9.44 -10.61
N ALA A 67 -3.95 -10.18 -11.69
CA ALA A 67 -4.74 -10.07 -12.92
C ALA A 67 -6.24 -10.24 -12.60
N ARG A 68 -7.11 -9.44 -13.24
CA ARG A 68 -8.56 -9.38 -12.94
C ARG A 68 -8.92 -9.02 -11.49
N GLY A 69 -7.93 -8.56 -10.71
CA GLY A 69 -8.08 -8.16 -9.33
C GLY A 69 -8.52 -6.71 -9.16
N THR A 70 -8.31 -6.19 -7.96
CA THR A 70 -8.64 -4.80 -7.62
C THR A 70 -7.42 -4.06 -7.09
N PHE A 71 -7.19 -2.86 -7.62
CA PHE A 71 -6.18 -1.91 -7.17
C PHE A 71 -6.84 -0.84 -6.31
N VAL A 72 -6.28 -0.56 -5.12
CA VAL A 72 -6.72 0.54 -4.25
C VAL A 72 -5.51 1.35 -3.82
N HIS A 73 -5.48 2.64 -4.11
CA HIS A 73 -4.43 3.56 -3.69
C HIS A 73 -4.98 4.58 -2.71
N CYS A 74 -4.33 4.66 -1.55
CA CYS A 74 -4.64 5.60 -0.49
C CYS A 74 -3.45 6.53 -0.22
N MET A 75 -3.75 7.77 0.15
CA MET A 75 -2.77 8.82 0.45
C MET A 75 -2.85 9.20 1.93
N LEU A 76 -1.69 9.23 2.60
CA LEU A 76 -1.57 9.62 4.00
C LEU A 76 -1.17 11.10 4.04
N PRO A 77 -1.99 12.00 4.61
CA PRO A 77 -1.61 13.40 4.76
C PRO A 77 -0.54 13.56 5.84
N VAL A 78 0.26 14.63 5.76
CA VAL A 78 1.44 14.86 6.62
C VAL A 78 1.18 14.82 8.14
N HIS A 79 -0.05 15.12 8.58
CA HIS A 79 -0.43 15.12 9.99
C HIS A 79 -0.97 13.77 10.49
N ALA A 80 -1.12 12.79 9.59
CA ALA A 80 -1.67 11.47 9.93
C ALA A 80 -0.70 10.61 10.73
N TYR A 81 -1.19 9.47 11.18
CA TYR A 81 -0.37 8.38 11.70
C TYR A 81 0.27 7.60 10.55
N HIS A 82 1.60 7.55 10.51
CA HIS A 82 2.38 6.98 9.39
C HIS A 82 3.02 5.61 9.72
N ARG A 83 2.39 4.83 10.60
CA ARG A 83 2.70 3.40 10.75
C ARG A 83 1.59 2.61 10.06
N TYR A 84 1.94 1.47 9.48
CA TYR A 84 1.04 0.68 8.66
C TYR A 84 0.81 -0.72 9.23
N HIS A 85 -0.44 -1.16 9.10
CA HIS A 85 -1.00 -2.35 9.73
C HIS A 85 -1.62 -3.25 8.66
N LEU A 86 -1.62 -4.57 8.91
CA LEU A 86 -2.12 -5.51 7.92
C LEU A 86 -3.65 -5.35 7.75
N PRO A 87 -4.14 -5.23 6.51
CA PRO A 87 -5.57 -5.08 6.25
C PRO A 87 -6.33 -6.38 6.48
N VAL A 88 -5.64 -7.53 6.46
CA VAL A 88 -6.18 -8.91 6.57
C VAL A 88 -5.18 -9.78 7.34
N ALA A 89 -5.65 -10.89 7.93
CA ALA A 89 -4.81 -11.87 8.63
C ALA A 89 -4.33 -12.95 7.66
N GLY A 90 -3.11 -13.44 7.85
CA GLY A 90 -2.57 -14.55 7.05
C GLY A 90 -1.06 -14.70 7.18
N VAL A 91 -0.49 -15.55 6.34
CA VAL A 91 0.95 -15.81 6.29
C VAL A 91 1.62 -14.79 5.38
N ILE A 92 2.64 -14.10 5.89
CA ILE A 92 3.47 -13.21 5.07
C ILE A 92 4.29 -14.05 4.11
N LYS A 93 4.10 -13.90 2.79
CA LYS A 93 4.84 -14.64 1.77
C LYS A 93 6.08 -13.88 1.33
N GLU A 94 5.96 -12.57 1.14
CA GLU A 94 7.07 -11.68 0.82
C GLU A 94 7.05 -10.44 1.72
N SER A 95 8.24 -9.93 2.06
CA SER A 95 8.45 -8.66 2.74
C SER A 95 9.80 -8.10 2.30
N PHE A 96 9.81 -7.19 1.34
CA PHE A 96 11.05 -6.60 0.81
C PHE A 96 10.84 -5.17 0.33
N ARG A 97 11.94 -4.46 0.08
CA ARG A 97 11.92 -3.07 -0.39
C ARG A 97 12.49 -2.99 -1.80
N ILE A 98 11.90 -2.11 -2.60
CA ILE A 98 12.41 -1.74 -3.92
C ILE A 98 12.80 -0.27 -3.86
N ASN A 99 14.06 0.01 -4.18
CA ASN A 99 14.59 1.38 -4.24
C ASN A 99 14.59 1.86 -5.69
N GLY A 100 13.69 2.80 -6.02
CA GLY A 100 13.69 3.48 -7.32
C GLY A 100 14.49 4.78 -7.25
N LYS A 101 15.07 5.21 -8.38
CA LYS A 101 15.69 6.53 -8.51
C LYS A 101 14.65 7.57 -8.94
N VAL A 102 14.72 8.77 -8.35
CA VAL A 102 13.91 9.94 -8.67
C VAL A 102 14.78 11.19 -8.59
N PHE A 103 14.39 12.28 -9.23
CA PHE A 103 15.25 13.47 -9.30
C PHE A 103 14.50 14.74 -8.89
N MET A 104 15.21 15.68 -8.28
CA MET A 104 14.70 17.03 -7.99
C MET A 104 15.50 18.03 -8.81
N GLN A 105 14.82 18.84 -9.60
CA GLN A 105 15.45 19.96 -10.26
C GLN A 105 15.36 21.18 -9.33
N VAL A 106 16.47 21.89 -9.18
CA VAL A 106 16.52 23.14 -8.42
C VAL A 106 16.96 24.23 -9.37
N GLY A 107 16.15 25.27 -9.48
CA GLY A 107 16.41 26.45 -10.29
C GLY A 107 16.23 27.72 -9.49
N ILE A 108 16.65 28.85 -10.06
CA ILE A 108 16.31 30.17 -9.54
C ILE A 108 15.28 30.78 -10.49
N GLU A 109 14.08 31.07 -9.98
CA GLU A 109 13.05 31.82 -10.69
C GLU A 109 12.68 33.03 -9.82
N ASN A 110 12.57 34.22 -10.44
CA ASN A 110 12.25 35.47 -9.73
C ASN A 110 13.15 35.78 -8.52
N HIS A 111 14.45 35.47 -8.60
CA HIS A 111 15.43 35.59 -7.50
C HIS A 111 15.16 34.68 -6.28
N GLU A 112 14.27 33.72 -6.41
CA GLU A 112 13.98 32.72 -5.38
C GLU A 112 14.39 31.32 -5.84
N LEU A 113 14.84 30.49 -4.90
CA LEU A 113 15.08 29.08 -5.16
C LEU A 113 13.75 28.36 -5.34
N GLN A 114 13.56 27.77 -6.52
CA GLN A 114 12.42 26.91 -6.82
C GLN A 114 12.90 25.47 -6.96
N ALA A 115 12.20 24.56 -6.28
CA ALA A 115 12.41 23.14 -6.41
C ALA A 115 11.22 22.54 -7.17
N SER A 116 11.51 21.83 -8.26
CA SER A 116 10.51 21.11 -9.05
C SER A 116 10.90 19.65 -9.19
N GLU A 117 9.88 18.79 -9.34
CA GLU A 117 10.07 17.34 -9.44
C GLU A 117 10.48 16.95 -10.86
N SER A 118 11.46 16.05 -10.99
CA SER A 118 11.90 15.50 -12.28
C SER A 118 12.03 13.96 -12.23
N ALA A 119 11.68 13.31 -13.33
CA ALA A 119 11.83 11.86 -13.45
C ALA A 119 13.19 11.42 -14.05
N SER A 120 13.97 12.36 -14.60
CA SER A 120 15.12 12.03 -15.45
C SER A 120 16.38 12.86 -15.22
N SER A 121 16.32 14.01 -14.54
CA SER A 121 17.47 14.92 -14.38
C SER A 121 17.36 15.79 -13.13
N GLY A 122 18.50 16.19 -12.56
CA GLY A 122 18.58 16.98 -11.34
C GLY A 122 19.34 16.25 -10.23
N TYR A 123 19.13 16.67 -8.98
CA TYR A 123 19.66 15.99 -7.80
C TYR A 123 18.95 14.66 -7.60
N GLU A 124 19.71 13.55 -7.55
CA GLU A 124 19.18 12.20 -7.41
C GLU A 124 18.74 11.93 -5.96
N PHE A 125 17.54 11.40 -5.82
CA PHE A 125 16.97 10.86 -4.58
C PHE A 125 16.47 9.43 -4.83
N SER A 126 16.17 8.72 -3.76
CA SER A 126 15.56 7.39 -3.83
C SER A 126 14.08 7.48 -3.49
N GLN A 127 13.20 6.90 -4.31
CA GLN A 127 11.83 6.57 -3.93
C GLN A 127 11.75 5.09 -3.58
N THR A 128 11.64 4.78 -2.29
CA THR A 128 11.45 3.41 -1.82
C THR A 128 9.97 3.04 -1.79
N ARG A 129 9.65 1.83 -2.24
CA ARG A 129 8.38 1.16 -1.98
C ARG A 129 8.64 -0.16 -1.27
N GLY A 130 7.78 -0.53 -0.34
CA GLY A 130 7.76 -1.85 0.28
C GLY A 130 6.81 -2.76 -0.48
N VAL A 131 7.10 -4.06 -0.53
CA VAL A 131 6.20 -5.09 -1.05
C VAL A 131 5.98 -6.09 0.07
N VAL A 132 4.74 -6.20 0.53
CA VAL A 132 4.31 -7.22 1.47
C VAL A 132 3.14 -7.99 0.84
N THR A 133 3.28 -9.30 0.72
CA THR A 133 2.21 -10.19 0.25
C THR A 133 1.74 -11.07 1.41
N VAL A 134 0.43 -11.11 1.62
CA VAL A 134 -0.23 -11.87 2.67
C VAL A 134 -1.08 -12.95 2.01
N ASP A 135 -0.81 -14.20 2.32
CA ASP A 135 -1.61 -15.33 1.88
C ASP A 135 -2.61 -15.71 3.00
N ALA A 136 -3.89 -15.54 2.71
CA ALA A 136 -4.98 -15.85 3.61
C ALA A 136 -5.53 -17.28 3.44
N ALA A 137 -4.95 -18.12 2.57
CA ALA A 137 -5.48 -19.45 2.28
C ALA A 137 -5.64 -20.34 3.52
N GLU A 138 -4.65 -20.30 4.41
CA GLU A 138 -4.63 -21.06 5.68
C GLU A 138 -5.04 -20.20 6.89
N SER A 139 -5.65 -19.04 6.65
CA SER A 139 -6.08 -18.15 7.74
C SER A 139 -7.40 -18.61 8.35
N ASP A 140 -7.42 -18.78 9.67
CA ASP A 140 -8.65 -19.03 10.45
C ASP A 140 -9.66 -17.88 10.34
N CYS A 141 -9.24 -16.71 9.86
CA CYS A 141 -10.11 -15.56 9.60
C CYS A 141 -10.85 -15.65 8.26
N GLY A 142 -10.63 -16.70 7.46
CA GLY A 142 -11.28 -16.93 6.18
C GLY A 142 -10.34 -16.74 4.98
N ASN A 143 -10.44 -17.68 4.04
CA ASN A 143 -9.65 -17.70 2.82
C ASN A 143 -10.19 -16.70 1.79
N ILE A 144 -9.42 -15.65 1.55
CA ILE A 144 -9.66 -14.65 0.51
C ILE A 144 -8.50 -14.60 -0.51
N GLY A 145 -7.66 -15.62 -0.57
CA GLY A 145 -6.45 -15.64 -1.39
C GLY A 145 -5.36 -14.67 -0.89
N VAL A 146 -4.62 -14.11 -1.84
CA VAL A 146 -3.47 -13.24 -1.58
C VAL A 146 -3.89 -11.76 -1.60
N VAL A 147 -3.36 -11.00 -0.65
CA VAL A 147 -3.47 -9.53 -0.63
C VAL A 147 -2.07 -8.95 -0.60
N ALA A 148 -1.77 -7.99 -1.48
CA ALA A 148 -0.53 -7.23 -1.39
C ALA A 148 -0.77 -5.86 -0.76
N VAL A 149 0.17 -5.41 0.07
CA VAL A 149 0.19 -4.09 0.67
C VAL A 149 1.53 -3.42 0.37
N ILE A 150 1.47 -2.27 -0.29
CA ILE A 150 2.63 -1.59 -0.85
C ILE A 150 2.71 -0.18 -0.28
N PRO A 151 3.43 0.04 0.83
CA PRO A 151 3.76 1.38 1.29
C PRO A 151 4.74 2.05 0.32
N VAL A 152 4.44 3.28 -0.10
CA VAL A 152 5.26 4.06 -1.05
C VAL A 152 5.69 5.37 -0.42
N GLY A 153 7.01 5.55 -0.32
CA GLY A 153 7.63 6.78 0.18
C GLY A 153 7.53 7.95 -0.82
N MET A 154 7.67 9.18 -0.32
CA MET A 154 7.87 10.35 -1.18
C MET A 154 9.24 10.31 -1.84
N ALA A 155 9.43 11.08 -2.90
CA ALA A 155 10.67 11.10 -3.64
C ALA A 155 11.88 11.60 -2.84
N HIS A 156 11.73 12.68 -2.06
CA HIS A 156 12.87 13.29 -1.35
C HIS A 156 13.04 12.78 0.07
N VAL A 157 12.03 12.07 0.59
CA VAL A 157 11.95 11.64 1.98
C VAL A 157 11.23 10.29 2.01
N SER A 158 11.99 9.22 1.75
CA SER A 158 11.45 7.97 1.21
C SER A 158 11.55 6.75 2.11
N SER A 159 11.82 6.95 3.41
CA SER A 159 12.05 5.83 4.31
C SER A 159 10.83 4.92 4.42
N VAL A 160 10.93 3.70 3.90
CA VAL A 160 9.98 2.61 4.14
C VAL A 160 10.68 1.60 5.04
N VAL A 161 10.19 1.46 6.27
CA VAL A 161 10.67 0.44 7.21
C VAL A 161 9.65 -0.69 7.23
N LEU A 162 10.06 -1.92 6.94
CA LEU A 162 9.23 -3.11 7.07
C LEU A 162 9.67 -3.89 8.29
N THR A 163 8.72 -4.34 9.10
CA THR A 163 8.93 -5.18 10.29
C THR A 163 8.30 -6.56 10.15
N SER A 164 7.48 -6.80 9.12
CA SER A 164 6.97 -8.12 8.77
C SER A 164 8.09 -9.06 8.32
N VAL A 165 7.96 -10.33 8.67
CA VAL A 165 8.91 -11.39 8.36
C VAL A 165 8.21 -12.46 7.53
N ALA A 166 8.79 -12.82 6.39
CA ALA A 166 8.26 -13.89 5.54
C ALA A 166 8.19 -15.23 6.30
N GLY A 167 7.13 -16.00 6.06
CA GLY A 167 6.81 -17.24 6.76
C GLY A 167 6.06 -17.07 8.08
N LYS A 168 5.96 -15.85 8.63
CA LYS A 168 5.20 -15.59 9.86
C LYS A 168 3.71 -15.43 9.55
N HIS A 169 2.85 -16.09 10.32
CA HIS A 169 1.44 -15.73 10.38
C HIS A 169 1.25 -14.47 11.23
N MET A 170 0.57 -13.45 10.68
CA MET A 170 0.30 -12.19 11.36
C MET A 170 -1.20 -11.89 11.37
N SER A 171 -1.66 -11.25 12.45
CA SER A 171 -3.07 -10.93 12.64
C SER A 171 -3.49 -9.69 11.84
N LYS A 172 -4.78 -9.61 11.50
CA LYS A 172 -5.36 -8.38 10.93
C LYS A 172 -5.18 -7.23 11.93
N GLY A 173 -4.68 -6.10 11.44
CA GLY A 173 -4.35 -4.95 12.26
C GLY A 173 -2.99 -5.02 12.97
N GLU A 174 -2.22 -6.11 12.83
CA GLU A 174 -0.84 -6.16 13.33
C GLU A 174 0.04 -5.18 12.52
N GLU A 175 0.89 -4.42 13.21
CA GLU A 175 1.82 -3.49 12.56
C GLU A 175 2.86 -4.26 11.75
N PHE A 176 3.07 -3.85 10.49
CA PHE A 176 4.11 -4.42 9.63
C PHE A 176 5.16 -3.40 9.19
N GLY A 177 5.09 -2.18 9.72
CA GLY A 177 6.16 -1.20 9.64
C GLY A 177 5.67 0.23 9.68
N TYR A 178 6.53 1.15 9.24
CA TYR A 178 6.25 2.58 9.27
C TYR A 178 7.13 3.40 8.32
N PHE A 179 6.68 4.61 8.03
CA PHE A 179 7.51 5.62 7.42
C PHE A 179 8.26 6.41 8.51
N GLN A 180 9.58 6.46 8.44
CA GLN A 180 10.37 7.22 9.42
C GLN A 180 10.24 8.73 9.19
N PHE A 181 10.16 9.13 7.92
CA PHE A 181 9.94 10.49 7.43
C PHE A 181 9.36 10.42 6.01
N GLY A 182 8.43 11.33 5.66
CA GLY A 182 7.97 11.55 4.27
C GLY A 182 7.23 10.41 3.56
N GLY A 183 6.68 9.46 4.30
CA GLY A 183 5.72 8.52 3.73
C GLY A 183 4.40 9.18 3.38
N SER A 184 3.75 8.80 2.28
CA SER A 184 2.43 9.38 2.00
C SER A 184 1.53 8.57 1.08
N GLY A 185 1.80 7.28 0.87
CA GLY A 185 0.92 6.45 0.06
C GLY A 185 0.98 4.98 0.46
N ILE A 186 -0.15 4.31 0.39
CA ILE A 186 -0.25 2.86 0.56
C ILE A 186 -1.19 2.31 -0.50
N ILE A 187 -0.76 1.26 -1.18
CA ILE A 187 -1.58 0.56 -2.17
C ILE A 187 -1.97 -0.80 -1.60
N ILE A 188 -3.20 -1.21 -1.86
CA ILE A 188 -3.72 -2.54 -1.54
C ILE A 188 -4.11 -3.19 -2.86
N LEU A 189 -3.66 -4.42 -3.09
CA LEU A 189 -4.06 -5.24 -4.23
C LEU A 189 -4.81 -6.46 -3.74
N PHE A 190 -5.97 -6.70 -4.32
CA PHE A 190 -6.78 -7.90 -4.09
C PHE A 190 -6.76 -8.78 -5.34
N GLN A 191 -6.72 -10.10 -5.17
CA GLN A 191 -6.83 -11.01 -6.31
C GLN A 191 -8.23 -10.96 -6.95
N GLU A 192 -8.32 -11.57 -8.14
CA GLU A 192 -9.57 -11.72 -8.88
C GLU A 192 -10.71 -12.19 -7.99
N GLY A 193 -11.77 -11.38 -8.00
CA GLY A 193 -12.99 -11.69 -7.29
C GLY A 193 -12.87 -11.73 -5.77
N VAL A 194 -11.82 -11.19 -5.16
CA VAL A 194 -11.73 -11.14 -3.70
C VAL A 194 -12.58 -10.01 -3.16
N SER A 195 -12.42 -8.81 -3.70
CA SER A 195 -13.18 -7.63 -3.29
C SER A 195 -14.50 -7.52 -4.05
N ARG A 196 -15.61 -7.27 -3.33
CA ARG A 196 -16.93 -7.00 -3.90
C ARG A 196 -17.29 -5.53 -3.83
N GLU A 197 -16.96 -4.89 -2.71
CA GLU A 197 -17.30 -3.50 -2.44
C GLU A 197 -16.05 -2.83 -1.88
N ILE A 198 -15.47 -1.90 -2.66
CA ILE A 198 -14.40 -1.01 -2.17
C ILE A 198 -15.05 0.28 -1.68
N ASP A 199 -14.70 0.71 -0.47
CA ASP A 199 -15.00 2.07 -0.05
C ASP A 199 -14.08 3.03 -0.84
N THR A 200 -14.69 3.81 -1.73
CA THR A 200 -14.03 4.82 -2.57
C THR A 200 -14.15 6.24 -2.01
N SER A 201 -14.77 6.41 -0.84
CA SER A 201 -14.90 7.70 -0.16
C SER A 201 -13.54 8.40 -0.02
N GLN A 202 -13.55 9.71 -0.26
CA GLN A 202 -12.40 10.59 -0.07
C GLN A 202 -12.30 11.11 1.38
N GLU A 203 -13.20 10.65 2.25
CA GLU A 203 -13.16 10.94 3.68
C GLU A 203 -11.90 10.36 4.34
N PHE A 204 -11.50 11.00 5.42
CA PHE A 204 -10.35 10.56 6.18
C PHE A 204 -10.70 9.31 6.98
N ARG A 205 -9.96 8.23 6.73
CA ARG A 205 -10.12 6.95 7.42
C ARG A 205 -8.99 6.73 8.40
N LEU A 206 -9.30 5.99 9.43
CA LEU A 206 -8.36 5.58 10.45
C LEU A 206 -7.90 4.15 10.18
N VAL A 207 -6.71 3.78 10.66
CA VAL A 207 -6.30 2.36 10.76
C VAL A 207 -7.44 1.52 11.33
N GLY A 208 -7.69 0.37 10.72
CA GLY A 208 -8.67 -0.60 11.23
C GLY A 208 -10.10 -0.38 10.74
N THR A 209 -10.44 0.76 10.13
CA THR A 209 -11.77 0.96 9.54
C THR A 209 -11.94 0.12 8.26
N PRO A 210 -13.14 -0.37 7.91
CA PRO A 210 -13.35 -1.12 6.67
C PRO A 210 -12.85 -0.37 5.42
N VAL A 211 -12.18 -1.08 4.50
CA VAL A 211 -11.81 -0.58 3.17
C VAL A 211 -12.44 -1.40 2.05
N ALA A 212 -12.67 -2.70 2.31
CA ALA A 212 -13.31 -3.59 1.36
C ALA A 212 -14.17 -4.63 2.07
N ARG A 213 -15.28 -5.02 1.44
CA ARG A 213 -15.97 -6.28 1.73
C ARG A 213 -15.51 -7.34 0.75
N CYS A 214 -15.02 -8.45 1.29
CA CYS A 214 -14.43 -9.55 0.53
C CYS A 214 -15.34 -10.78 0.52
N ARG A 215 -15.16 -11.67 -0.46
CA ARG A 215 -15.78 -13.00 -0.49
C ARG A 215 -14.75 -14.08 -0.23
N LEU A 216 -15.22 -15.20 0.30
CA LEU A 216 -14.41 -16.41 0.37
C LEU A 216 -14.01 -16.85 -1.04
N ARG A 217 -12.77 -17.28 -1.17
CA ARG A 217 -12.29 -17.94 -2.38
C ARG A 217 -12.76 -19.39 -2.34
N SER A 218 -13.42 -19.83 -3.40
CA SER A 218 -13.69 -21.25 -3.63
C SER A 218 -12.36 -21.99 -3.76
N ALA A 219 -12.23 -23.14 -3.09
CA ALA A 219 -11.08 -24.02 -3.23
C ALA A 219 -10.89 -24.48 -4.69
#